data_AF-A0A7Z9Q0Q3-F1
#
_entry.id   AF-A0A7Z9Q0Q3-F1
#
_cell.length_a   1.000
_cell.length_b   1.000
_cell.length_c   1.000
_cell.angle_alpha   90.00
_cell.angle_beta   90.00
_cell.angle_gamma   90.00
#
_symmetry.space_group_name_H-M   'P 1'
#
loop_
_entity.id
_entity.type
_entity.pdbx_description
1 polymer ?
#
loop_
_entity_poly.entity_id
_entity_poly.type
_entity_poly.pdbx_seq_one_letter_code
_entity_poly.pdbx_strand_id
1 'polypeptide(L)'
;MEDIDENSHDIDPPGWLSLPAGFLFAISLWQLHFAFSDYSLSTVDGLSYLLLSIGSTLLWTKFETAKTRGQCLLGAVSIPFLFPFGAVMSSALLVLNSLAPPPAEGTGELGQDEFLLFRLKPDLKSKPRPDLKEEFLPAVSLLESEDIDTRRAAIDVLTEIGGPEQIELLQSCLDDPEREVYQYAHAKLTGLHERHTKRIQEAQESGNRQALLDRYLEYIGSGLLGGATSDFYRQKAISVAGKLLEETPDSLPILTVLGKLYVDQNSPTEATLVLNKALEREPNSVEARWEMARLAYTQQNFREMRDHLQHLKLPPALHETPISQTVRWWLSEIEDS
;
A
#
# COMPACT_ATOMS: atom_id res chain seq x y z
N MET A 1 57.11 36.69 1.89
CA MET A 1 56.97 37.26 0.54
C MET A 1 56.09 36.29 -0.22
N GLU A 2 54.82 36.54 -0.46
CA GLU A 2 54.03 37.76 -0.30
C GLU A 2 52.57 37.31 -0.30
N ASP A 3 51.80 37.84 0.64
CA ASP A 3 50.34 37.73 0.72
C ASP A 3 49.67 38.34 -0.52
N ILE A 4 48.39 38.02 -0.74
CA ILE A 4 47.30 39.01 -0.81
C ILE A 4 45.95 38.25 -0.87
N ASP A 5 45.18 38.47 0.20
CA ASP A 5 43.73 38.31 0.35
C ASP A 5 42.91 39.13 -0.65
N GLU A 6 41.62 38.80 -0.79
CA GLU A 6 40.44 39.65 -1.08
C GLU A 6 39.49 38.96 -2.08
N ASN A 7 38.17 38.94 -1.96
CA ASN A 7 37.23 39.38 -0.92
C ASN A 7 35.88 38.76 -1.31
N SER A 8 35.06 38.45 -0.31
CA SER A 8 33.64 38.11 -0.43
C SER A 8 32.83 39.22 -1.11
N HIS A 9 31.90 38.85 -1.99
CA HIS A 9 30.64 39.59 -2.12
C HIS A 9 29.50 38.64 -2.50
N ASP A 10 28.68 38.34 -1.49
CA ASP A 10 27.24 38.13 -1.65
C ASP A 10 26.66 39.26 -2.51
N ILE A 11 25.93 38.89 -3.56
CA ILE A 11 25.10 39.81 -4.32
C ILE A 11 23.66 39.32 -4.17
N ASP A 12 22.94 39.93 -3.24
CA ASP A 12 21.48 39.85 -3.17
C ASP A 12 20.88 40.35 -4.49
N PRO A 13 19.81 39.71 -5.02
CA PRO A 13 19.11 40.22 -6.18
C PRO A 13 18.43 41.58 -5.85
N PRO A 14 18.40 42.52 -6.80
CA PRO A 14 17.89 43.87 -6.56
C PRO A 14 16.37 43.86 -6.28
N GLY A 15 15.95 44.60 -5.25
CA GLY A 15 14.60 44.64 -4.67
C GLY A 15 13.46 45.21 -5.52
N TRP A 16 13.51 45.11 -6.85
CA TRP A 16 12.40 45.42 -7.76
C TRP A 16 11.73 44.16 -8.36
N LEU A 17 12.21 42.96 -7.99
CA LEU A 17 11.65 41.66 -8.40
C LEU A 17 10.51 41.14 -7.50
N SER A 18 9.87 42.02 -6.73
CA SER A 18 8.66 41.69 -5.95
C SER A 18 7.47 42.55 -6.39
N LEU A 19 7.10 42.47 -7.67
CA LEU A 19 5.70 42.74 -8.03
C LEU A 19 4.93 41.47 -7.71
N PRO A 20 3.92 41.50 -6.81
CA PRO A 20 3.20 40.29 -6.45
C PRO A 20 2.47 39.79 -7.69
N ALA A 21 2.48 38.48 -7.91
CA ALA A 21 1.84 37.78 -9.03
C ALA A 21 0.38 38.23 -9.32
N GLY A 22 -0.29 38.86 -8.35
CA GLY A 22 -1.60 39.49 -8.51
C GLY A 22 -1.67 40.63 -9.54
N PHE A 23 -0.59 41.39 -9.79
CA PHE A 23 -0.64 42.50 -10.78
C PHE A 23 -0.64 41.98 -12.22
N LEU A 24 0.16 40.95 -12.50
CA LEU A 24 0.18 40.29 -13.80
C LEU A 24 -1.11 39.49 -14.05
N PHE A 25 -1.69 38.91 -13.00
CA PHE A 25 -2.99 38.24 -13.07
C PHE A 25 -4.12 39.22 -13.42
N ALA A 26 -4.12 40.42 -12.83
CA ALA A 26 -5.11 41.46 -13.13
C ALA A 26 -5.02 41.97 -14.58
N ILE A 27 -3.81 42.11 -15.13
CA ILE A 27 -3.60 42.49 -16.55
C ILE A 27 -4.10 41.37 -17.49
N SER A 28 -3.86 40.10 -17.14
CA SER A 28 -4.34 38.97 -17.95
C SER A 28 -5.87 38.85 -17.98
N LEU A 29 -6.54 39.13 -16.85
CA LEU A 29 -8.00 39.19 -16.75
C LEU A 29 -8.58 40.36 -17.55
N TRP A 30 -7.90 41.51 -17.55
CA TRP A 30 -8.31 42.68 -18.34
C TRP A 30 -8.16 42.44 -19.85
N GLN A 31 -7.09 41.79 -20.29
CA GLN A 31 -6.88 41.44 -21.70
C GLN A 31 -7.86 40.36 -22.19
N LEU A 32 -8.19 39.37 -21.36
CA LEU A 32 -9.20 38.36 -21.69
C LEU A 32 -10.61 38.98 -21.79
N HIS A 33 -10.94 39.93 -20.90
CA HIS A 33 -12.20 40.65 -20.96
C HIS A 33 -12.34 41.50 -22.23
N PHE A 34 -11.25 42.16 -22.65
CA PHE A 34 -11.21 42.96 -23.88
C PHE A 34 -11.28 42.09 -25.15
N ALA A 35 -10.68 40.89 -25.14
CA ALA A 35 -10.74 39.95 -26.26
C ALA A 35 -12.13 39.31 -26.45
N PHE A 36 -12.93 39.23 -25.38
CA PHE A 36 -14.32 38.71 -25.45
C PHE A 36 -15.37 39.80 -25.68
N SER A 37 -15.06 41.08 -25.45
CA SER A 37 -16.02 42.18 -25.64
C SER A 37 -16.22 42.55 -27.11
N ASP A 38 -15.20 42.42 -27.95
CA ASP A 38 -15.29 42.71 -29.38
C ASP A 38 -15.35 41.41 -30.19
N TYR A 39 -16.58 40.97 -30.46
CA TYR A 39 -16.92 39.84 -31.32
C TYR A 39 -16.47 40.09 -32.78
N SER A 40 -15.20 39.90 -33.12
CA SER A 40 -14.76 39.62 -34.50
C SER A 40 -13.30 39.15 -34.58
N LEU A 41 -13.01 37.90 -34.22
CA LEU A 41 -11.82 37.23 -34.75
C LEU A 41 -12.24 36.37 -35.94
N SER A 42 -11.76 36.70 -37.14
CA SER A 42 -12.02 35.90 -38.33
C SER A 42 -11.22 34.59 -38.27
N THR A 43 -11.76 33.50 -38.83
CA THR A 43 -11.12 32.18 -38.85
C THR A 43 -9.76 32.16 -39.57
N VAL A 44 -9.48 33.18 -40.37
CA VAL A 44 -8.22 33.37 -41.11
C VAL A 44 -7.08 33.84 -40.18
N ASP A 45 -7.42 34.63 -39.15
CA ASP A 45 -6.45 35.11 -38.17
C ASP A 45 -5.98 33.94 -37.28
N GLY A 46 -6.91 33.11 -36.81
CA GLY A 46 -6.58 31.93 -36.00
C GLY A 46 -5.62 30.95 -36.69
N LEU A 47 -5.80 30.70 -38.00
CA LEU A 47 -4.95 29.78 -38.76
C LEU A 47 -3.54 30.34 -39.04
N SER A 48 -3.42 31.64 -39.28
CA SER A 48 -2.12 32.28 -39.47
C SER A 48 -1.28 32.29 -38.18
N TYR A 49 -1.92 32.44 -37.02
CA TYR A 49 -1.26 32.30 -35.72
C TYR A 49 -0.84 30.85 -35.39
N LEU A 50 -1.63 29.85 -35.80
CA LEU A 50 -1.32 28.44 -35.59
C LEU A 50 -0.10 27.99 -36.41
N LEU A 51 0.00 28.46 -37.66
CA LEU A 51 1.16 28.19 -38.52
C LEU A 51 2.43 28.87 -38.01
N LEU A 52 2.33 30.08 -37.46
CA LEU A 52 3.47 30.78 -36.84
C LEU A 52 3.96 30.07 -35.56
N SER A 53 3.05 29.49 -34.78
CA SER A 53 3.32 28.69 -33.58
C SER A 53 4.06 27.39 -33.89
N ILE A 54 3.62 26.65 -34.91
CA ILE A 54 4.30 25.43 -35.39
C ILE A 54 5.70 25.79 -35.94
N GLY A 55 5.82 26.92 -36.63
CA GLY A 55 7.11 27.42 -37.11
C GLY A 55 8.09 27.75 -35.98
N SER A 56 7.62 28.36 -34.89
CA SER A 56 8.49 28.74 -33.76
C SER A 56 8.94 27.55 -32.93
N THR A 57 8.09 26.54 -32.75
CA THR A 57 8.41 25.29 -32.04
C THR A 57 9.37 24.41 -32.84
N LEU A 58 9.23 24.36 -34.17
CA LEU A 58 10.21 23.70 -35.05
C LEU A 58 11.57 24.42 -35.09
N LEU A 59 11.56 25.76 -35.02
CA LEU A 59 12.80 26.54 -34.89
C LEU A 59 13.46 26.33 -33.52
N TRP A 60 12.68 26.22 -32.44
CA TRP A 60 13.16 25.96 -31.08
C TRP A 60 13.85 24.60 -30.96
N THR A 61 13.20 23.54 -31.48
CA THR A 61 13.75 22.17 -31.47
C THR A 61 15.01 22.02 -32.34
N LYS A 62 15.14 22.79 -33.42
CA LYS A 62 16.37 22.80 -34.24
C LYS A 62 17.53 23.57 -33.61
N PHE A 63 17.25 24.53 -32.72
CA PHE A 63 18.26 25.43 -32.11
C PHE A 63 18.86 24.94 -30.79
N GLU A 64 18.43 23.78 -30.29
CA GLU A 64 18.90 23.19 -29.03
C GLU A 64 20.38 22.72 -29.07
N THR A 65 21.08 22.94 -30.18
CA THR A 65 22.45 22.45 -30.41
C THR A 65 23.56 23.49 -30.25
N ALA A 66 23.29 24.74 -29.87
CA ALA A 66 24.35 25.75 -29.66
C ALA A 66 24.11 26.64 -28.43
N LYS A 67 24.92 26.48 -27.37
CA LYS A 67 24.87 27.30 -26.14
C LYS A 67 25.53 28.67 -26.34
N THR A 68 24.76 29.76 -26.36
CA THR A 68 25.29 31.12 -26.13
C THR A 68 24.26 32.08 -25.50
N ARG A 69 24.76 33.14 -24.84
CA ARG A 69 24.04 34.13 -24.01
C ARG A 69 22.83 34.83 -24.66
N GLY A 70 22.65 34.76 -25.98
CA GLY A 70 21.44 35.28 -26.66
C GLY A 70 20.15 34.52 -26.33
N GLN A 71 20.26 33.28 -25.83
CA GLN A 71 19.11 32.39 -25.58
C GLN A 71 18.31 32.73 -24.32
N CYS A 72 18.93 33.31 -23.28
CA CYS A 72 18.19 33.73 -22.09
C CYS A 72 17.29 34.95 -22.34
N LEU A 73 17.71 35.87 -23.23
CA LEU A 73 16.92 37.04 -23.59
C LEU A 73 15.72 36.66 -24.48
N LEU A 74 15.90 35.70 -25.39
CA LEU A 74 14.81 35.20 -26.23
C LEU A 74 13.78 34.38 -25.43
N GLY A 75 14.26 33.57 -24.47
CA GLY A 75 13.41 32.91 -23.48
C GLY A 75 12.60 33.91 -22.64
N ALA A 76 13.25 34.95 -22.10
CA ALA A 76 12.59 35.97 -21.29
C ALA A 76 11.49 36.76 -22.03
N VAL A 77 11.68 37.01 -23.33
CA VAL A 77 10.69 37.71 -24.17
C VAL A 77 9.53 36.79 -24.59
N SER A 78 9.75 35.47 -24.65
CA SER A 78 8.72 34.48 -25.02
C SER A 78 7.74 34.13 -23.90
N ILE A 79 8.15 34.29 -22.63
CA ILE A 79 7.34 33.99 -21.44
C ILE A 79 6.01 34.79 -21.38
N PRO A 80 5.97 36.12 -21.58
CA PRO A 80 4.71 36.86 -21.52
C PRO A 80 3.72 36.52 -22.65
N PHE A 81 4.19 35.96 -23.78
CA PHE A 81 3.33 35.55 -24.90
C PHE A 81 2.75 34.14 -24.73
N LEU A 82 3.48 33.23 -24.08
CA LEU A 82 3.07 31.83 -23.89
C LEU A 82 2.21 31.61 -22.63
N PHE A 83 2.37 32.44 -21.60
CA PHE A 83 1.73 32.27 -20.30
C PHE A 83 0.19 32.35 -20.29
N PRO A 84 -0.48 33.28 -21.02
CA PRO A 84 -1.95 33.30 -21.03
C PRO A 84 -2.56 32.09 -21.76
N PHE A 85 -1.85 31.50 -22.71
CA PHE A 85 -2.32 30.33 -23.45
C PHE A 85 -2.12 29.01 -22.71
N GLY A 86 -1.04 28.86 -21.94
CA GLY A 86 -0.85 27.69 -21.07
C GLY A 86 -1.94 27.57 -20.00
N ALA A 87 -2.39 28.70 -19.44
CA ALA A 87 -3.45 28.73 -18.45
C ALA A 87 -4.83 28.40 -19.03
N VAL A 88 -5.15 28.89 -20.24
CA VAL A 88 -6.43 28.59 -20.93
C VAL A 88 -6.48 27.14 -21.43
N MET A 89 -5.36 26.62 -21.95
CA MET A 89 -5.27 25.20 -22.33
C MET A 89 -5.37 24.28 -21.11
N SER A 90 -4.74 24.64 -19.98
CA SER A 90 -4.80 23.86 -18.74
C SER A 90 -6.19 23.91 -18.10
N SER A 91 -6.86 25.07 -18.11
CA SER A 91 -8.24 25.20 -17.59
C SER A 91 -9.27 24.51 -18.49
N ALA A 92 -9.10 24.57 -19.82
CA ALA A 92 -9.91 23.79 -20.75
C ALA A 92 -9.68 22.27 -20.57
N LEU A 93 -8.44 21.83 -20.34
CA LEU A 93 -8.12 20.44 -20.03
C LEU A 93 -8.77 19.99 -18.71
N LEU A 94 -8.75 20.82 -17.68
CA LEU A 94 -9.37 20.55 -16.37
C LEU A 94 -10.89 20.46 -16.45
N VAL A 95 -11.53 21.34 -17.23
CA VAL A 95 -12.99 21.29 -17.45
C VAL A 95 -13.37 20.06 -18.28
N LEU A 96 -12.59 19.72 -19.31
CA LEU A 96 -12.76 18.48 -20.08
C LEU A 96 -12.53 17.22 -19.21
N ASN A 97 -11.54 17.22 -18.32
CA ASN A 97 -11.30 16.13 -17.37
C ASN A 97 -12.38 16.05 -16.27
N SER A 98 -13.05 17.15 -15.92
CA SER A 98 -14.15 17.15 -14.95
C SER A 98 -15.48 16.64 -15.53
N LEU A 99 -15.61 16.65 -16.86
CA LEU A 99 -16.75 16.11 -17.61
C LEU A 99 -16.49 14.68 -18.11
N ALA A 100 -15.22 14.25 -18.17
CA ALA A 100 -14.85 12.87 -18.39
C ALA A 100 -15.02 12.08 -17.08
N PRO A 101 -15.64 10.87 -17.10
CA PRO A 101 -15.59 10.00 -15.93
C PRO A 101 -14.12 9.69 -15.59
N PRO A 102 -13.76 9.54 -14.31
CA PRO A 102 -12.37 9.32 -13.93
C PRO A 102 -11.81 8.12 -14.69
N PRO A 103 -10.62 8.23 -15.31
CA PRO A 103 -10.01 7.08 -15.94
C PRO A 103 -9.79 5.99 -14.88
N ALA A 104 -10.11 4.75 -15.23
CA ALA A 104 -9.73 3.61 -14.41
C ALA A 104 -8.23 3.68 -14.13
N GLU A 105 -7.85 3.46 -12.87
CA GLU A 105 -6.47 3.53 -12.40
C GLU A 105 -5.50 2.80 -13.35
N GLY A 106 -4.49 3.53 -13.82
CA GLY A 106 -3.24 2.97 -14.34
C GLY A 106 -3.21 2.57 -15.81
N THR A 107 -2.97 3.53 -16.71
CA THR A 107 -2.30 3.26 -18.00
C THR A 107 -1.21 4.30 -18.25
N GLY A 108 -0.08 4.16 -17.57
CA GLY A 108 1.18 4.55 -18.18
C GLY A 108 1.50 3.49 -19.22
N GLU A 109 1.56 3.86 -20.50
CA GLU A 109 2.02 2.97 -21.56
C GLU A 109 3.54 2.71 -21.38
N LEU A 110 3.85 1.73 -20.54
CA LEU A 110 4.93 0.80 -20.84
C LEU A 110 4.38 -0.11 -21.93
N GLY A 111 5.08 -0.18 -23.07
CA GLY A 111 4.65 -0.94 -24.23
C GLY A 111 4.23 -2.35 -23.85
N GLN A 112 3.08 -2.79 -24.37
CA GLN A 112 2.53 -4.13 -24.14
C GLN A 112 3.52 -5.26 -24.47
N ASP A 113 4.58 -4.98 -25.23
CA ASP A 113 5.61 -5.96 -25.58
C ASP A 113 6.69 -6.14 -24.50
N GLU A 114 6.92 -5.18 -23.59
CA GLU A 114 7.87 -5.32 -22.47
C GLU A 114 7.23 -5.92 -21.21
N PHE A 115 5.93 -5.71 -20.98
CA PHE A 115 5.20 -6.36 -19.87
C PHE A 115 4.98 -7.87 -20.09
N LEU A 116 5.07 -8.34 -21.34
CA LEU A 116 4.94 -9.76 -21.66
C LEU A 116 6.19 -10.58 -21.32
N LEU A 117 7.33 -9.94 -21.06
CA LEU A 117 8.56 -10.63 -20.63
C LEU A 117 8.51 -11.11 -19.16
N PHE A 118 7.54 -10.64 -18.38
CA PHE A 118 7.36 -11.07 -16.99
C PHE A 118 5.99 -11.67 -16.68
N ARG A 119 5.26 -12.10 -17.72
CA ARG A 119 4.35 -13.23 -17.52
C ARG A 119 5.22 -14.47 -17.43
N LEU A 120 5.65 -14.80 -16.21
CA LEU A 120 6.04 -16.17 -15.86
C LEU A 120 4.97 -17.08 -16.44
N LYS A 121 5.29 -17.77 -17.54
CA LYS A 121 4.46 -18.86 -18.04
C LYS A 121 4.32 -19.82 -16.86
N PRO A 122 3.13 -20.01 -16.30
CA PRO A 122 2.94 -21.12 -15.39
C PRO A 122 2.88 -22.34 -16.30
N ASP A 123 4.01 -22.98 -16.56
CA ASP A 123 3.97 -24.26 -17.24
C ASP A 123 5.08 -25.19 -16.76
N LEU A 124 4.68 -26.09 -15.87
CA LEU A 124 4.51 -27.53 -16.14
C LEU A 124 4.91 -28.35 -14.92
N LYS A 125 3.90 -28.92 -14.24
CA LYS A 125 4.02 -30.00 -13.23
C LYS A 125 4.55 -29.57 -11.84
N SER A 126 3.69 -29.01 -11.02
CA SER A 126 3.69 -29.42 -9.61
C SER A 126 2.35 -30.08 -9.31
N LYS A 127 2.39 -31.41 -9.15
CA LYS A 127 1.40 -32.11 -8.34
C LYS A 127 1.21 -31.33 -7.04
N PRO A 128 0.03 -31.30 -6.41
CA PRO A 128 -0.07 -30.85 -5.02
C PRO A 128 0.99 -31.61 -4.21
N ARG A 129 2.04 -30.90 -3.77
CA ARG A 129 3.18 -31.49 -3.06
C ARG A 129 2.83 -31.52 -1.57
N PRO A 130 2.66 -32.70 -0.97
CA PRO A 130 2.29 -32.82 0.43
C PRO A 130 3.37 -32.27 1.40
N ASP A 131 4.58 -32.02 0.90
CA ASP A 131 5.77 -31.74 1.71
C ASP A 131 6.21 -30.25 1.67
N LEU A 132 5.36 -29.35 1.18
CA LEU A 132 5.68 -27.91 1.02
C LEU A 132 6.20 -27.24 2.30
N LYS A 133 5.79 -27.69 3.49
CA LYS A 133 6.31 -27.17 4.76
C LYS A 133 7.77 -27.56 5.03
N GLU A 134 8.22 -28.70 4.52
CA GLU A 134 9.61 -29.15 4.65
C GLU A 134 10.54 -28.38 3.69
N GLU A 135 10.00 -27.86 2.59
CA GLU A 135 10.71 -27.01 1.63
C GLU A 135 10.97 -25.58 2.16
N PHE A 136 10.35 -25.19 3.29
CA PHE A 136 10.49 -23.85 3.87
C PHE A 136 11.94 -23.50 4.27
N LEU A 137 12.57 -24.31 5.12
CA LEU A 137 13.95 -24.04 5.59
C LEU A 137 14.99 -24.01 4.46
N PRO A 138 14.96 -24.95 3.49
CA PRO A 138 15.79 -24.84 2.30
C PRO A 138 15.53 -23.55 1.53
N ALA A 139 14.27 -23.18 1.29
CA ALA A 139 13.95 -21.96 0.55
C ALA A 139 14.51 -20.70 1.21
N VAL A 140 14.43 -20.60 2.54
CA VAL A 140 15.06 -19.49 3.30
C VAL A 140 16.56 -19.45 3.05
N SER A 141 17.27 -20.58 3.11
CA SER A 141 18.71 -20.62 2.84
C SER A 141 19.08 -20.24 1.41
N LEU A 142 18.20 -20.54 0.45
CA LEU A 142 18.42 -20.24 -0.97
C LEU A 142 18.20 -18.74 -1.29
N LEU A 143 17.48 -17.99 -0.44
CA LEU A 143 17.36 -16.54 -0.58
C LEU A 143 18.70 -15.81 -0.38
N GLU A 144 19.66 -16.41 0.33
CA GLU A 144 20.99 -15.83 0.57
C GLU A 144 22.00 -16.21 -0.53
N SER A 145 21.58 -16.95 -1.55
CA SER A 145 22.49 -17.40 -2.62
C SER A 145 22.95 -16.24 -3.51
N GLU A 146 24.19 -16.32 -4.01
CA GLU A 146 24.74 -15.33 -4.96
C GLU A 146 24.00 -15.35 -6.32
N ASP A 147 23.41 -16.49 -6.68
CA ASP A 147 22.71 -16.70 -7.94
C ASP A 147 21.27 -16.16 -7.90
N ILE A 148 20.95 -15.26 -8.84
CA ILE A 148 19.65 -14.59 -8.92
C ILE A 148 18.54 -15.60 -9.23
N ASP A 149 18.79 -16.55 -10.13
CA ASP A 149 17.78 -17.54 -10.52
C ASP A 149 17.43 -18.47 -9.36
N THR A 150 18.42 -18.83 -8.53
CA THR A 150 18.22 -19.60 -7.30
C THR A 150 17.38 -18.82 -6.27
N ARG A 151 17.66 -17.52 -6.07
CA ARG A 151 16.84 -16.66 -5.18
C ARG A 151 15.41 -16.52 -5.69
N ARG A 152 15.20 -16.42 -7.00
CA ARG A 152 13.85 -16.38 -7.61
C ARG A 152 13.08 -17.68 -7.39
N ALA A 153 13.73 -18.83 -7.53
CA ALA A 153 13.13 -20.12 -7.23
C ALA A 153 12.72 -20.24 -5.76
N ALA A 154 13.54 -19.70 -4.83
CA ALA A 154 13.18 -19.63 -3.42
C ALA A 154 11.94 -18.76 -3.17
N ILE A 155 11.84 -17.59 -3.82
CA ILE A 155 10.66 -16.73 -3.76
C ILE A 155 9.39 -17.47 -4.26
N ASP A 156 9.51 -18.27 -5.32
CA ASP A 156 8.39 -19.08 -5.81
C ASP A 156 7.91 -20.09 -4.78
N VAL A 157 8.84 -20.83 -4.18
CA VAL A 157 8.52 -21.82 -3.14
C VAL A 157 7.86 -21.14 -1.94
N LEU A 158 8.39 -20.01 -1.47
CA LEU A 158 7.80 -19.25 -0.36
C LEU A 158 6.39 -18.74 -0.69
N THR A 159 6.17 -18.29 -1.93
CA THR A 159 4.86 -17.86 -2.43
C THR A 159 3.86 -19.02 -2.49
N GLU A 160 4.31 -20.21 -2.88
CA GLU A 160 3.48 -21.42 -2.95
C GLU A 160 3.10 -21.97 -1.58
N ILE A 161 4.05 -21.95 -0.62
CA ILE A 161 3.80 -22.33 0.77
C ILE A 161 2.72 -21.43 1.36
N GLY A 162 2.94 -20.11 1.27
CA GLY A 162 2.04 -19.09 1.81
C GLY A 162 1.95 -19.09 3.35
N GLY A 163 1.65 -17.93 3.90
CA GLY A 163 1.57 -17.72 5.34
C GLY A 163 2.28 -16.43 5.76
N PRO A 164 1.99 -15.90 6.95
CA PRO A 164 2.49 -14.60 7.38
C PRO A 164 4.03 -14.54 7.44
N GLU A 165 4.68 -15.62 7.88
CA GLU A 165 6.14 -15.71 7.94
C GLU A 165 6.78 -15.71 6.54
N GLN A 166 6.18 -16.41 5.58
CA GLN A 166 6.64 -16.41 4.19
C GLN A 166 6.44 -15.03 3.56
N ILE A 167 5.32 -14.36 3.86
CA ILE A 167 5.07 -13.00 3.38
C ILE A 167 6.08 -12.01 3.96
N GLU A 168 6.46 -12.15 5.23
CA GLU A 168 7.49 -11.31 5.86
C GLU A 168 8.84 -11.46 5.16
N LEU A 169 9.25 -12.69 4.82
CA LEU A 169 10.47 -12.95 4.04
C LEU A 169 10.38 -12.40 2.60
N LEU A 170 9.20 -12.48 1.97
CA LEU A 170 8.99 -11.87 0.67
C LEU A 170 9.03 -10.34 0.74
N GLN A 171 8.54 -9.75 1.84
CA GLN A 171 8.63 -8.32 2.09
C GLN A 171 10.08 -7.88 2.33
N SER A 172 10.91 -8.67 3.03
CA SER A 172 12.32 -8.33 3.19
C SER A 172 13.09 -8.35 1.87
N CYS A 173 12.65 -9.13 0.88
CA CYS A 173 13.22 -9.11 -0.47
C CYS A 173 12.95 -7.78 -1.21
N LEU A 174 12.06 -6.91 -0.70
CA LEU A 174 11.84 -5.57 -1.26
C LEU A 174 12.95 -4.58 -0.90
N ASP A 175 13.83 -4.94 0.04
CA ASP A 175 15.01 -4.16 0.40
C ASP A 175 16.30 -4.75 -0.22
N ASP A 176 16.18 -5.79 -1.06
CA ASP A 176 17.33 -6.45 -1.69
C ASP A 176 18.07 -5.50 -2.64
N PRO A 177 19.42 -5.44 -2.60
CA PRO A 177 20.19 -4.59 -3.50
C PRO A 177 20.06 -5.01 -4.96
N GLU A 178 19.72 -6.28 -5.24
CA GLU A 178 19.54 -6.78 -6.59
C GLU A 178 18.16 -6.40 -7.13
N ARG A 179 18.15 -5.65 -8.23
CA ARG A 179 16.92 -5.10 -8.82
C ARG A 179 15.97 -6.20 -9.27
N GLU A 180 16.49 -7.29 -9.83
CA GLU A 180 15.66 -8.39 -10.33
C GLU A 180 14.92 -9.10 -9.19
N VAL A 181 15.56 -9.28 -8.04
CA VAL A 181 14.96 -9.92 -6.85
C VAL A 181 13.86 -9.05 -6.28
N TYR A 182 14.12 -7.74 -6.13
CA TYR A 182 13.11 -6.74 -5.75
C TYR A 182 11.86 -6.81 -6.65
N GLN A 183 12.07 -6.73 -7.97
CA GLN A 183 10.97 -6.72 -8.95
C GLN A 183 10.18 -8.03 -8.92
N TYR A 184 10.87 -9.16 -8.75
CA TYR A 184 10.26 -10.48 -8.67
C TYR A 184 9.39 -10.61 -7.41
N ALA A 185 9.94 -10.29 -6.23
CA ALA A 185 9.22 -10.33 -4.96
C ALA A 185 8.01 -9.39 -4.98
N HIS A 186 8.19 -8.16 -5.48
CA HIS A 186 7.11 -7.20 -5.63
C HIS A 186 5.97 -7.76 -6.51
N ALA A 187 6.29 -8.32 -7.68
CA ALA A 187 5.28 -8.91 -8.57
C ALA A 187 4.50 -10.05 -7.91
N LYS A 188 5.17 -10.91 -7.12
CA LYS A 188 4.51 -11.99 -6.36
C LYS A 188 3.59 -11.45 -5.29
N LEU A 189 4.04 -10.48 -4.50
CA LEU A 189 3.24 -9.83 -3.47
C LEU A 189 2.01 -9.12 -4.05
N THR A 190 2.16 -8.40 -5.16
CA THR A 190 1.04 -7.79 -5.88
C THR A 190 0.03 -8.84 -6.34
N GLY A 191 0.49 -9.93 -6.96
CA GLY A 191 -0.39 -11.02 -7.40
C GLY A 191 -1.14 -11.70 -6.23
N LEU A 192 -0.53 -11.77 -5.05
CA LEU A 192 -1.21 -12.25 -3.84
C LEU A 192 -2.27 -11.26 -3.35
N HIS A 193 -1.96 -9.96 -3.33
CA HIS A 193 -2.92 -8.91 -2.99
C HIS A 193 -4.15 -8.96 -3.91
N GLU A 194 -3.93 -9.01 -5.22
CA GLU A 194 -4.99 -9.12 -6.24
C GLU A 194 -5.85 -10.38 -6.04
N ARG A 195 -5.23 -11.50 -5.66
CA ARG A 195 -5.97 -12.74 -5.38
C ARG A 195 -6.91 -12.58 -4.18
N HIS A 196 -6.45 -11.94 -3.10
CA HIS A 196 -7.29 -11.67 -1.94
C HIS A 196 -8.42 -10.68 -2.24
N THR A 197 -8.12 -9.56 -2.91
CA THR A 197 -9.13 -8.55 -3.24
C THR A 197 -10.18 -9.12 -4.19
N LYS A 198 -9.78 -9.91 -5.20
CA LYS A 198 -10.72 -10.60 -6.09
C LYS A 198 -11.63 -11.57 -5.33
N ARG A 199 -11.07 -12.40 -4.44
CA ARG A 199 -11.85 -13.32 -3.60
C ARG A 199 -12.84 -12.59 -2.69
N ILE A 200 -12.45 -11.43 -2.15
CA ILE A 200 -13.33 -10.57 -1.36
C ILE A 200 -14.48 -10.06 -2.24
N GLN A 201 -14.18 -9.58 -3.44
CA GLN A 201 -15.19 -9.10 -4.39
C GLN A 201 -16.19 -10.21 -4.76
N GLU A 202 -15.70 -11.41 -5.10
CA GLU A 202 -16.52 -12.58 -5.38
C GLU A 202 -17.43 -12.94 -4.18
N ALA A 203 -16.89 -12.87 -2.96
CA ALA A 203 -17.67 -13.11 -1.75
C ALA A 203 -18.73 -12.02 -1.50
N GLN A 204 -18.44 -10.75 -1.81
CA GLN A 204 -19.42 -9.66 -1.72
C GLN A 204 -20.57 -9.87 -2.72
N GLU A 205 -20.26 -10.24 -3.96
CA GLU A 205 -21.24 -10.53 -5.01
C GLU A 205 -22.12 -11.73 -4.68
N SER A 206 -21.56 -12.75 -4.01
CA SER A 206 -22.31 -13.91 -3.56
C SER A 206 -23.38 -13.59 -2.50
N GLY A 207 -23.26 -12.44 -1.82
CA GLY A 207 -24.14 -12.04 -0.72
C GLY A 207 -23.99 -12.88 0.56
N ASN A 208 -23.10 -13.87 0.59
CA ASN A 208 -22.88 -14.73 1.75
C ASN A 208 -21.95 -14.03 2.77
N ARG A 209 -22.55 -13.54 3.87
CA ARG A 209 -21.83 -12.84 4.94
C ARG A 209 -20.76 -13.69 5.63
N GLN A 210 -21.00 -15.00 5.80
CA GLN A 210 -20.02 -15.90 6.41
C GLN A 210 -18.79 -16.02 5.50
N ALA A 211 -19.01 -16.29 4.21
CA ALA A 211 -17.92 -16.39 3.25
C ALA A 211 -17.14 -15.07 3.16
N LEU A 212 -17.83 -13.93 3.21
CA LEU A 212 -17.22 -12.61 3.21
C LEU A 212 -16.36 -12.36 4.47
N LEU A 213 -16.85 -12.74 5.65
CA LEU A 213 -16.08 -12.68 6.89
C LEU A 213 -14.81 -13.53 6.78
N ASP A 214 -14.94 -14.78 6.32
CA ASP A 214 -13.81 -15.69 6.15
C ASP A 214 -12.75 -15.10 5.20
N ARG A 215 -13.17 -14.47 4.09
CA ARG A 215 -12.24 -13.79 3.17
C ARG A 215 -11.51 -12.63 3.82
N TYR A 216 -12.18 -11.82 4.64
CA TYR A 216 -11.52 -10.74 5.37
C TYR A 216 -10.51 -11.26 6.39
N LEU A 217 -10.86 -12.31 7.14
CA LEU A 217 -9.97 -12.92 8.13
C LEU A 217 -8.74 -13.55 7.47
N GLU A 218 -8.92 -14.25 6.34
CA GLU A 218 -7.83 -14.81 5.54
C GLU A 218 -6.88 -13.70 5.08
N TYR A 219 -7.42 -12.56 4.66
CA TYR A 219 -6.62 -11.45 4.17
C TYR A 219 -5.86 -10.73 5.29
N ILE A 220 -6.51 -10.48 6.44
CA ILE A 220 -5.87 -9.89 7.63
C ILE A 220 -4.76 -10.81 8.16
N GLY A 221 -5.01 -12.12 8.19
CA GLY A 221 -4.05 -13.13 8.66
C GLY A 221 -2.92 -13.44 7.68
N SER A 222 -2.98 -12.94 6.45
CA SER A 222 -1.97 -13.22 5.42
C SER A 222 -0.62 -12.58 5.66
N GLY A 223 -0.55 -11.52 6.49
CA GLY A 223 0.66 -10.70 6.65
C GLY A 223 0.91 -9.70 5.51
N LEU A 224 0.10 -9.70 4.46
CA LEU A 224 0.25 -8.80 3.30
C LEU A 224 -0.13 -7.35 3.58
N LEU A 225 -0.94 -7.12 4.63
CA LEU A 225 -1.51 -5.81 4.91
C LEU A 225 -0.60 -5.02 5.84
N GLY A 226 -0.27 -3.78 5.44
CA GLY A 226 0.30 -2.79 6.36
C GLY A 226 -0.71 -2.35 7.42
N GLY A 227 -0.23 -1.72 8.50
CA GLY A 227 -1.05 -1.39 9.69
C GLY A 227 -2.38 -0.69 9.36
N ALA A 228 -2.35 0.46 8.68
CA ALA A 228 -3.56 1.22 8.36
C ALA A 228 -4.57 0.45 7.47
N THR A 229 -4.07 -0.31 6.49
CA THR A 229 -4.91 -1.13 5.62
C THR A 229 -5.49 -2.33 6.38
N SER A 230 -4.69 -2.93 7.26
CA SER A 230 -5.11 -4.00 8.17
C SER A 230 -6.25 -3.54 9.07
N ASP A 231 -6.14 -2.35 9.66
CA ASP A 231 -7.19 -1.75 10.50
C ASP A 231 -8.49 -1.49 9.72
N PHE A 232 -8.39 -1.03 8.48
CA PHE A 232 -9.54 -0.83 7.60
C PHE A 232 -10.28 -2.15 7.32
N TYR A 233 -9.55 -3.21 6.95
CA TYR A 233 -10.16 -4.53 6.71
C TYR A 233 -10.66 -5.18 7.99
N ARG A 234 -10.00 -4.93 9.13
CA ARG A 234 -10.45 -5.35 10.47
C ARG A 234 -11.78 -4.73 10.84
N GLN A 235 -11.96 -3.43 10.63
CA GLN A 235 -13.24 -2.75 10.85
C GLN A 235 -14.35 -3.34 9.95
N LYS A 236 -14.04 -3.63 8.68
CA LYS A 236 -14.98 -4.33 7.79
C LYS A 236 -15.36 -5.70 8.34
N ALA A 237 -14.39 -6.49 8.78
CA ALA A 237 -14.61 -7.81 9.38
C ALA A 237 -15.49 -7.71 10.64
N ILE A 238 -15.22 -6.77 11.54
CA ILE A 238 -16.04 -6.51 12.74
C ILE A 238 -17.48 -6.17 12.34
N SER A 239 -17.68 -5.32 11.34
CA SER A 239 -19.03 -4.95 10.88
C SER A 239 -19.81 -6.16 10.33
N VAL A 240 -19.15 -7.05 9.59
CA VAL A 240 -19.79 -8.25 9.02
C VAL A 240 -20.07 -9.27 10.12
N ALA A 241 -19.11 -9.48 11.02
CA ALA A 241 -19.27 -10.39 12.15
C ALA A 241 -20.36 -9.93 13.13
N GLY A 242 -20.49 -8.61 13.37
CA GLY A 242 -21.58 -8.04 14.15
C GLY A 242 -22.95 -8.34 13.53
N LYS A 243 -23.11 -8.17 12.21
CA LYS A 243 -24.35 -8.53 11.49
C LYS A 243 -24.64 -10.03 11.54
N LEU A 244 -23.61 -10.87 11.42
CA LEU A 244 -23.76 -12.32 11.57
C LEU A 244 -24.20 -12.71 12.99
N LEU A 245 -23.73 -11.98 14.00
CA LEU A 245 -24.15 -12.19 15.38
C LEU A 245 -25.60 -11.74 15.60
N GLU A 246 -26.09 -10.68 14.94
CA GLU A 246 -27.51 -10.33 14.98
C GLU A 246 -28.40 -11.44 14.42
N GLU A 247 -27.95 -12.12 13.36
CA GLU A 247 -28.64 -13.27 12.77
C GLU A 247 -28.50 -14.54 13.63
N THR A 248 -27.37 -14.69 14.32
CA THR A 248 -27.03 -15.85 15.15
C THR A 248 -26.48 -15.42 16.53
N PRO A 249 -27.34 -14.94 17.46
CA PRO A 249 -26.91 -14.25 18.69
C PRO A 249 -25.97 -15.03 19.61
N ASP A 250 -26.06 -16.37 19.61
CA ASP A 250 -25.30 -17.25 20.50
C ASP A 250 -24.24 -18.08 19.75
N SER A 251 -23.83 -17.64 18.56
CA SER A 251 -22.83 -18.33 17.76
C SER A 251 -21.43 -18.18 18.37
N LEU A 252 -20.96 -19.21 19.07
CA LEU A 252 -19.63 -19.24 19.69
C LEU A 252 -18.51 -18.89 18.71
N PRO A 253 -18.44 -19.44 17.48
CA PRO A 253 -17.38 -19.08 16.53
C PRO A 253 -17.35 -17.59 16.20
N ILE A 254 -18.52 -16.95 16.05
CA ILE A 254 -18.63 -15.53 15.72
C ILE A 254 -18.25 -14.67 16.93
N LEU A 255 -18.67 -15.06 18.14
CA LEU A 255 -18.24 -14.41 19.38
C LEU A 255 -16.72 -14.47 19.54
N THR A 256 -16.10 -15.63 19.32
CA THR A 256 -14.63 -15.77 19.42
C THR A 256 -13.90 -14.95 18.36
N VAL A 257 -14.42 -14.91 17.13
CA VAL A 257 -13.83 -14.10 16.04
C VAL A 257 -13.96 -12.60 16.33
N LEU A 258 -15.12 -12.13 16.80
CA LEU A 258 -15.31 -10.73 17.19
C LEU A 258 -14.39 -10.35 18.34
N GLY A 259 -14.30 -11.19 19.37
CA GLY A 259 -13.36 -11.03 20.47
C GLY A 259 -11.93 -10.86 19.95
N LYS A 260 -11.48 -11.76 19.07
CA LYS A 260 -10.17 -11.67 18.43
C LYS A 260 -9.94 -10.37 17.69
N LEU A 261 -10.91 -9.96 16.86
CA LEU A 261 -10.81 -8.73 16.10
C LEU A 261 -10.72 -7.50 17.01
N TYR A 262 -11.44 -7.46 18.13
CA TYR A 262 -11.34 -6.37 19.11
C TYR A 262 -10.02 -6.36 19.89
N VAL A 263 -9.50 -7.53 20.26
CA VAL A 263 -8.17 -7.62 20.89
C VAL A 263 -7.11 -7.07 19.95
N ASP A 264 -7.14 -7.47 18.68
CA ASP A 264 -6.19 -6.99 17.68
C ASP A 264 -6.38 -5.49 17.33
N GLN A 265 -7.59 -4.96 17.49
CA GLN A 265 -7.87 -3.52 17.35
C GLN A 265 -7.42 -2.70 18.57
N ASN A 266 -6.92 -3.36 19.62
CA ASN A 266 -6.62 -2.74 20.91
C ASN A 266 -7.86 -2.07 21.55
N SER A 267 -9.02 -2.72 21.41
CA SER A 267 -10.31 -2.33 22.01
C SER A 267 -10.64 -3.27 23.18
N PRO A 268 -10.02 -3.08 24.35
CA PRO A 268 -10.09 -4.04 25.45
C PRO A 268 -11.48 -4.21 26.04
N THR A 269 -12.24 -3.12 26.14
CA THR A 269 -13.58 -3.11 26.71
C THR A 269 -14.56 -3.98 25.92
N GLU A 270 -14.57 -3.82 24.60
CA GLU A 270 -15.40 -4.58 23.68
C GLU A 270 -14.94 -6.04 23.60
N ALA A 271 -13.62 -6.27 23.58
CA ALA A 271 -13.04 -7.60 23.60
C ALA A 271 -13.47 -8.40 24.83
N THR A 272 -13.30 -7.85 26.04
CA THR A 272 -13.72 -8.51 27.29
C THR A 272 -15.22 -8.81 27.29
N LEU A 273 -16.05 -7.87 26.84
CA LEU A 273 -17.50 -8.06 26.80
C LEU A 273 -17.89 -9.23 25.90
N VAL A 274 -17.33 -9.30 24.69
CA VAL A 274 -17.67 -10.35 23.72
C VAL A 274 -17.08 -11.70 24.13
N LEU A 275 -15.84 -11.72 24.63
CA LEU A 275 -15.18 -12.94 25.07
C LEU A 275 -15.82 -13.54 26.33
N ASN A 276 -16.30 -12.70 27.26
CA ASN A 276 -17.07 -13.19 28.40
C ASN A 276 -18.36 -13.87 27.96
N LYS A 277 -19.08 -13.33 26.96
CA LYS A 277 -20.25 -14.02 26.38
C LYS A 277 -19.87 -15.37 25.76
N ALA A 278 -18.72 -15.45 25.09
CA ALA A 278 -18.22 -16.72 24.56
C ALA A 278 -17.95 -17.74 25.68
N LEU A 279 -17.34 -17.30 26.79
CA LEU A 279 -17.04 -18.15 27.96
C LEU A 279 -18.27 -18.51 28.79
N GLU A 280 -19.28 -17.65 28.85
CA GLU A 280 -20.59 -17.98 29.44
C GLU A 280 -21.27 -19.12 28.67
N ARG A 281 -21.11 -19.12 27.34
CA ARG A 281 -21.65 -20.17 26.47
C ARG A 281 -20.89 -21.47 26.58
N GLU A 282 -19.57 -21.40 26.42
CA GLU A 282 -18.67 -22.54 26.59
C GLU A 282 -17.51 -22.14 27.51
N PRO A 283 -17.63 -22.46 28.81
CA PRO A 283 -16.59 -22.12 29.78
C PRO A 283 -15.24 -22.70 29.41
N ASN A 284 -15.21 -23.82 28.69
CA ASN A 284 -14.01 -24.52 28.27
C ASN A 284 -13.57 -24.27 26.82
N SER A 285 -14.10 -23.23 26.16
CA SER A 285 -13.63 -22.85 24.83
C SER A 285 -12.14 -22.48 24.87
N VAL A 286 -11.34 -23.22 24.10
CA VAL A 286 -9.89 -23.02 24.01
C VAL A 286 -9.61 -21.68 23.35
N GLU A 287 -10.32 -21.39 22.28
CA GLU A 287 -10.20 -20.16 21.51
C GLU A 287 -10.58 -18.94 22.36
N ALA A 288 -11.74 -18.94 23.03
CA ALA A 288 -12.14 -17.80 23.86
C ALA A 288 -11.16 -17.52 25.02
N ARG A 289 -10.67 -18.57 25.68
CA ARG A 289 -9.66 -18.44 26.75
C ARG A 289 -8.31 -17.97 26.22
N TRP A 290 -7.89 -18.44 25.05
CA TRP A 290 -6.68 -17.97 24.39
C TRP A 290 -6.75 -16.47 24.06
N GLU A 291 -7.89 -16.04 23.53
CA GLU A 291 -8.13 -14.63 23.19
C GLU A 291 -8.16 -13.74 24.44
N MET A 292 -8.76 -14.20 25.55
CA MET A 292 -8.70 -13.51 26.85
C MET A 292 -7.27 -13.46 27.42
N ALA A 293 -6.51 -14.54 27.31
CA ALA A 293 -5.12 -14.55 27.71
C ALA A 293 -4.28 -13.55 26.90
N ARG A 294 -4.49 -13.47 25.57
CA ARG A 294 -3.82 -12.47 24.73
C ARG A 294 -4.23 -11.05 25.12
N LEU A 295 -5.50 -10.81 25.41
CA LEU A 295 -5.97 -9.51 25.89
C LEU A 295 -5.30 -9.11 27.21
N ALA A 296 -5.22 -10.03 28.16
CA ALA A 296 -4.52 -9.78 29.42
C ALA A 296 -3.01 -9.54 29.20
N TYR A 297 -2.39 -10.23 28.24
CA TYR A 297 -1.01 -9.97 27.83
C TYR A 297 -0.80 -8.56 27.28
N THR A 298 -1.67 -8.09 26.37
CA THR A 298 -1.55 -6.73 25.81
C THR A 298 -1.75 -5.65 26.88
N GLN A 299 -2.51 -5.94 27.92
CA GLN A 299 -2.70 -5.08 29.11
C GLN A 299 -1.60 -5.24 30.18
N GLN A 300 -0.62 -6.12 29.96
CA GLN A 300 0.41 -6.49 30.95
C GLN A 300 -0.17 -7.08 32.26
N ASN A 301 -1.42 -7.57 32.23
CA ASN A 301 -2.05 -8.28 33.34
C ASN A 301 -1.68 -9.77 33.34
N PHE A 302 -0.44 -10.06 33.72
CA PHE A 302 0.09 -11.43 33.70
C PHE A 302 -0.62 -12.40 34.67
N ARG A 303 -1.33 -11.88 35.67
CA ARG A 303 -2.11 -12.69 36.61
C ARG A 303 -3.37 -13.25 35.93
N GLU A 304 -4.15 -12.40 35.28
CA GLU A 304 -5.35 -12.81 34.54
C GLU A 304 -4.98 -13.66 33.31
N MET A 305 -3.90 -13.31 32.62
CA MET A 305 -3.37 -14.11 31.51
C MET A 305 -3.15 -15.56 31.95
N ARG A 306 -2.47 -15.76 33.09
CA ARG A 306 -2.20 -17.08 33.64
C ARG A 306 -3.47 -17.86 33.94
N ASP A 307 -4.43 -17.23 34.62
CA ASP A 307 -5.70 -17.87 35.00
C ASP A 307 -6.39 -18.49 33.77
N HIS A 308 -6.49 -17.73 32.69
CA HIS A 308 -7.03 -18.23 31.43
C HIS A 308 -6.19 -19.34 30.78
N LEU A 309 -4.86 -19.24 30.85
CA LEU A 309 -3.94 -20.24 30.27
C LEU A 309 -3.91 -21.57 31.06
N GLN A 310 -4.05 -21.55 32.39
CA GLN A 310 -4.08 -22.78 33.22
C GLN A 310 -5.21 -23.71 32.80
N HIS A 311 -6.31 -23.14 32.31
CA HIS A 311 -7.43 -23.89 31.82
C HIS A 311 -7.26 -24.44 30.39
N LEU A 312 -6.24 -23.99 29.65
CA LEU A 312 -5.89 -24.54 28.34
C LEU A 312 -5.01 -25.79 28.55
N LYS A 313 -5.59 -26.98 28.36
CA LYS A 313 -4.83 -28.22 28.42
C LYS A 313 -3.77 -28.23 27.30
N LEU A 314 -2.50 -28.16 27.67
CA LEU A 314 -1.40 -28.28 26.71
C LEU A 314 -1.47 -29.65 25.98
N PRO A 315 -1.29 -29.69 24.65
CA PRO A 315 -1.18 -30.94 23.89
C PRO A 315 -0.11 -31.88 24.48
N PRO A 316 -0.35 -33.20 24.58
CA PRO A 316 0.61 -34.16 25.15
C PRO A 316 1.99 -34.10 24.51
N ALA A 317 2.05 -33.83 23.20
CA ALA A 317 3.31 -33.73 22.44
C ALA A 317 4.24 -32.62 22.95
N LEU A 318 3.69 -31.58 23.57
CA LEU A 318 4.51 -30.51 24.14
C LEU A 318 5.04 -30.87 25.52
N HIS A 319 4.47 -31.86 26.24
CA HIS A 319 4.73 -32.14 27.67
C HIS A 319 6.18 -32.53 28.01
N GLU A 320 7.06 -32.79 27.04
CA GLU A 320 8.45 -33.19 27.31
C GLU A 320 9.49 -32.21 26.77
N THR A 321 9.05 -31.07 26.22
CA THR A 321 9.99 -30.04 25.75
C THR A 321 10.47 -29.15 26.90
N PRO A 322 11.72 -28.65 26.90
CA PRO A 322 12.18 -27.66 27.87
C PRO A 322 11.25 -26.44 27.97
N ILE A 323 10.73 -25.99 26.82
CA ILE A 323 9.75 -24.90 26.74
C ILE A 323 8.49 -25.23 27.54
N SER A 324 7.96 -26.45 27.44
CA SER A 324 6.80 -26.85 28.23
C SER A 324 7.06 -26.95 29.73
N GLN A 325 8.30 -27.25 30.13
CA GLN A 325 8.68 -27.27 31.54
C GLN A 325 8.72 -25.83 32.07
N THR A 326 9.31 -24.90 31.30
CA THR A 326 9.29 -23.47 31.61
C THR A 326 7.86 -22.91 31.67
N VAL A 327 7.01 -23.24 30.69
CA VAL A 327 5.61 -22.80 30.66
C VAL A 327 4.84 -23.37 31.85
N ARG A 328 5.00 -24.66 32.18
CA ARG A 328 4.35 -25.26 33.35
C ARG A 328 4.84 -24.65 34.66
N TRP A 329 6.15 -24.45 34.81
CA TRP A 329 6.75 -23.81 35.97
C TRP A 329 6.21 -22.38 36.15
N TRP A 330 6.16 -21.60 35.07
CA TRP A 330 5.59 -20.25 35.08
C TRP A 330 4.11 -20.25 35.49
N LEU A 331 3.32 -21.23 35.03
CA LEU A 331 1.93 -21.40 35.42
C LEU A 331 1.76 -21.82 36.90
N SER A 332 2.73 -22.53 37.51
CA SER A 332 2.66 -23.00 38.90
C SER A 332 3.15 -22.01 39.97
N GLU A 333 4.05 -21.07 39.64
CA GLU A 333 4.87 -20.38 40.67
C GLU A 333 4.21 -19.25 41.49
N ILE A 334 3.04 -18.72 41.12
CA ILE A 334 2.40 -17.58 41.85
C ILE A 334 1.38 -18.05 42.89
N GLU A 335 1.22 -19.36 43.14
CA GLU A 335 0.38 -19.83 44.26
C GLU A 335 1.01 -19.52 45.64
N ASP A 336 2.32 -19.25 45.71
CA ASP A 336 3.08 -19.09 46.95
C ASP A 336 3.49 -17.64 47.30
N SER A 337 2.97 -16.62 46.61
CA SER A 337 3.29 -15.19 46.86
C SER A 337 2.05 -14.34 47.06
#